data_AF-A0A1Q3ESH5-F1
#
_entry.id   AF-A0A1Q3ESH5-F1
#
_cell.length_a   1.000
_cell.length_b   1.000
_cell.length_c   1.000
_cell.angle_alpha   90.00
_cell.angle_beta   90.00
_cell.angle_gamma   90.00
#
_symmetry.space_group_name_H-M   'P 1'
#
loop_
_entity.id
_entity.type
_entity.pdbx_description
1 polymer ?
#
loop_
_entity_poly.entity_id
_entity_poly.type
_entity_poly.pdbx_seq_one_letter_code
_entity_poly.pdbx_strand_id
1 'polypeptide(L)'
;MSLSTGNQTATLPTFPESFQLSGQDTWKAFKDRVELNVEFRGLKGYLHGTIPKPSPATYVYTSITPSFPSSLHLSPEEWNQRKRLVAAMIYLNCTDPIGSRDEELILLTNTALREQKYDPATTTMEDHEKKMNNLLKRLRNLGGAVDDFQYRLIVIKSMPKEWKENVLNVPGRTSSEAFTYLKHLYINKVEPLDNEDQRIQKKVAALVAPHIAAHPVIASAVQRRNRPVCTNPSCPRKLSHSIENCWAKGGGGEGNAPKSWKDKYENRTAASSSTTASSTTILTDPDPTDLYVHTNHVNISAKPDSKELPF
;
A
#
# COMPACT_ATOMS: atom_id res chain seq x y z
N MET A 1 -30.44 71.76 20.17
CA MET A 1 -29.10 71.16 20.35
C MET A 1 -29.13 69.80 19.66
N SER A 2 -28.66 69.73 18.42
CA SER A 2 -28.65 68.50 17.63
C SER A 2 -27.44 67.66 18.01
N LEU A 3 -27.69 66.48 18.58
CA LEU A 3 -26.66 65.46 18.79
C LEU A 3 -26.26 64.89 17.42
N SER A 4 -25.14 65.39 16.89
CA SER A 4 -24.42 64.79 15.78
C SER A 4 -23.97 63.40 16.21
N THR A 5 -24.71 62.37 15.80
CA THR A 5 -24.31 60.98 16.01
C THR A 5 -23.29 60.67 14.94
N GLY A 6 -22.02 60.88 15.28
CA GLY A 6 -20.90 60.66 14.38
C GLY A 6 -20.92 59.24 13.81
N ASN A 7 -20.62 59.15 12.52
CA ASN A 7 -20.24 57.92 11.82
C ASN A 7 -19.24 57.14 12.68
N GLN A 8 -19.72 56.11 13.39
CA GLN A 8 -18.83 55.04 13.84
C GLN A 8 -18.48 54.24 12.59
N THR A 9 -17.50 54.72 11.83
CA THR A 9 -16.72 53.86 10.94
C THR A 9 -16.07 52.81 11.84
N ALA A 10 -16.75 51.69 12.00
CA ALA A 10 -16.30 50.57 12.80
C ALA A 10 -14.97 50.06 12.22
N THR A 11 -13.85 50.54 12.76
CA THR A 11 -12.51 50.10 12.36
C THR A 11 -12.44 48.59 12.48
N LEU A 12 -12.07 47.93 11.38
CA LEU A 12 -11.87 46.49 11.36
C LEU A 12 -10.68 46.15 12.27
N PRO A 13 -10.83 45.22 13.21
CA PRO A 13 -9.77 44.90 14.15
C PRO A 13 -8.69 44.08 13.45
N THR A 14 -7.44 44.50 13.61
CA THR A 14 -6.27 43.64 13.36
C THR A 14 -5.89 42.96 14.68
N PHE A 15 -5.79 41.64 14.67
CA PHE A 15 -5.45 40.83 15.83
C PHE A 15 -3.93 40.78 16.01
N PRO A 16 -3.44 40.61 17.25
CA PRO A 16 -2.05 40.26 17.48
C PRO A 16 -1.68 38.96 16.74
N GLU A 17 -0.43 38.80 16.35
CA GLU A 17 0.05 37.65 15.55
C GLU A 17 -0.33 36.28 16.15
N SER A 18 -0.33 36.16 17.47
CA SER A 18 -0.72 34.93 18.19
C SER A 18 -2.20 34.53 18.03
N PHE A 19 -3.03 35.46 17.55
CA PHE A 19 -4.46 35.25 17.28
C PHE A 19 -4.80 35.37 15.78
N GLN A 20 -3.81 35.60 14.92
CA GLN A 20 -3.98 35.55 13.47
C GLN A 20 -3.87 34.11 12.96
N LEU A 21 -4.50 33.83 11.82
CA LEU A 21 -4.42 32.52 11.19
C LEU A 21 -3.13 32.41 10.37
N SER A 22 -2.15 31.70 10.93
CA SER A 22 -0.80 31.49 10.37
C SER A 22 -0.46 30.00 10.15
N GLY A 23 -1.43 29.10 10.31
CA GLY A 23 -1.26 27.64 10.19
C GLY A 23 -2.34 26.88 10.97
N GLN A 24 -2.15 25.57 11.14
CA GLN A 24 -3.13 24.72 11.85
C GLN A 24 -3.13 24.96 13.37
N ASP A 25 -1.99 25.36 13.93
CA ASP A 25 -1.78 25.49 15.38
C ASP A 25 -2.47 26.73 15.98
N THR A 26 -2.72 27.75 15.15
CA THR A 26 -3.40 28.99 15.56
C THR A 26 -4.89 29.00 15.28
N TRP A 27 -5.43 27.93 14.66
CA TRP A 27 -6.84 27.86 14.25
C TRP A 27 -7.82 28.12 15.40
N LYS A 28 -7.62 27.47 16.56
CA LYS A 28 -8.54 27.62 17.69
C LYS A 28 -8.54 29.05 18.22
N ALA A 29 -7.36 29.63 18.46
CA ALA A 29 -7.21 30.99 18.98
C ALA A 29 -7.77 32.04 18.00
N PHE A 30 -7.52 31.84 16.70
CA PHE A 30 -8.10 32.65 15.63
C PHE A 30 -9.62 32.58 15.62
N LYS A 31 -10.18 31.36 15.63
CA LYS A 31 -11.62 31.13 15.62
C LYS A 31 -12.30 31.80 16.82
N ASP A 32 -11.80 31.56 18.03
CA ASP A 32 -12.35 32.13 19.26
C ASP A 32 -12.32 33.67 19.21
N ARG A 33 -11.26 34.25 18.62
CA ARG A 33 -11.12 35.71 18.48
C ARG A 33 -12.07 36.29 17.43
N VAL A 34 -12.26 35.62 16.29
CA VAL A 34 -13.25 36.01 15.28
C VAL A 34 -14.66 35.94 15.87
N GLU A 35 -15.02 34.83 16.52
CA GLU A 35 -16.33 34.63 17.14
C GLU A 35 -16.65 35.72 18.15
N LEU A 36 -15.71 36.04 19.05
CA LEU A 36 -15.86 37.12 20.02
C LEU A 36 -16.11 38.49 19.35
N ASN A 37 -15.37 38.81 18.29
CA ASN A 37 -15.48 40.10 17.61
C ASN A 37 -16.77 40.22 16.79
N VAL A 38 -17.23 39.15 16.15
CA VAL A 38 -18.52 39.18 15.44
C VAL A 38 -19.68 39.20 16.42
N GLU A 39 -19.58 38.52 17.55
CA GLU A 39 -20.62 38.50 18.59
C GLU A 39 -20.77 39.87 19.25
N PHE A 40 -19.66 40.50 19.65
CA PHE A 40 -19.65 41.85 20.20
C PHE A 40 -20.28 42.89 19.25
N ARG A 41 -20.22 42.65 17.93
CA ARG A 41 -20.77 43.54 16.90
C ARG A 41 -22.17 43.16 16.43
N GLY A 42 -22.79 42.12 17.01
CA GLY A 42 -24.09 41.62 16.58
C GLY A 42 -24.09 40.99 15.17
N LEU A 43 -22.93 40.54 14.68
CA LEU A 43 -22.72 39.99 13.35
C LEU A 43 -22.68 38.45 13.31
N LYS A 44 -22.87 37.78 14.45
CA LYS A 44 -22.79 36.32 14.59
C LYS A 44 -23.66 35.55 13.58
N GLY A 45 -24.87 36.04 13.31
CA GLY A 45 -25.76 35.41 12.32
C GLY A 45 -25.26 35.49 10.88
N TYR A 46 -24.43 36.47 10.54
CA TYR A 46 -23.77 36.57 9.22
C TYR A 46 -22.61 35.59 9.10
N LEU A 47 -21.88 35.34 10.21
CA LEU A 47 -20.80 34.33 10.25
C LEU A 47 -21.36 32.91 10.04
N HIS A 48 -22.46 32.58 10.70
CA HIS A 48 -23.08 31.24 10.61
C HIS A 48 -24.04 31.09 9.42
N GLY A 49 -24.32 32.16 8.67
CA GLY A 49 -25.25 32.13 7.54
C GLY A 49 -26.72 31.96 7.95
N THR A 50 -27.08 32.25 9.21
CA THR A 50 -28.46 32.13 9.71
C THR A 50 -29.34 33.33 9.33
N ILE A 51 -28.76 34.44 8.86
CA ILE A 51 -29.48 35.62 8.38
C ILE A 51 -29.65 35.53 6.86
N PRO A 52 -30.86 35.22 6.34
CA PRO A 52 -31.10 35.11 4.91
C PRO A 52 -30.97 36.49 4.24
N LYS A 53 -30.56 36.48 2.96
CA LYS A 53 -30.50 37.71 2.15
C LYS A 53 -31.93 38.23 1.90
N PRO A 54 -32.23 39.51 2.22
CA PRO A 54 -33.56 40.06 1.97
C PRO A 54 -33.84 40.13 0.46
N SER A 55 -35.07 39.77 0.06
CA SER A 55 -35.53 39.86 -1.32
C SER A 55 -35.75 41.33 -1.71
N PRO A 56 -35.36 41.76 -2.92
CA PRO A 56 -35.62 43.11 -3.41
C PRO A 56 -37.12 43.50 -3.37
N ALA A 57 -38.02 42.52 -3.50
CA ALA A 57 -39.47 42.74 -3.56
C ALA A 57 -40.12 43.11 -2.21
N THR A 58 -39.41 42.98 -1.09
CA THR A 58 -39.95 43.21 0.26
C THR A 58 -39.65 44.61 0.80
N TYR A 59 -38.86 45.41 0.09
CA TYR A 59 -38.43 46.73 0.58
C TYR A 59 -39.31 47.86 0.04
N VAL A 60 -40.40 48.15 0.74
CA VAL A 60 -41.11 49.43 0.59
C VAL A 60 -40.32 50.49 1.34
N TYR A 61 -39.89 51.54 0.64
CA TYR A 61 -39.00 52.59 1.14
C TYR A 61 -39.62 53.33 2.35
N THR A 62 -39.15 53.02 3.55
CA THR A 62 -39.38 53.87 4.73
C THR A 62 -38.04 54.31 5.31
N SER A 63 -37.76 55.60 5.12
CA SER A 63 -36.85 56.49 5.87
C SER A 63 -35.45 55.97 6.23
N ILE A 64 -34.45 56.63 5.65
CA ILE A 64 -33.03 56.55 6.01
C ILE A 64 -32.87 57.02 7.47
N THR A 65 -32.79 56.10 8.40
CA THR A 65 -32.37 56.36 9.78
C THR A 65 -31.35 55.29 10.15
N PRO A 66 -30.18 55.64 10.73
CA PRO A 66 -29.15 54.66 11.08
C PRO A 66 -29.75 53.58 11.99
N SER A 67 -29.83 52.37 11.45
CA SER A 67 -30.51 51.27 12.11
C SER A 67 -29.55 50.64 13.14
N PHE A 68 -30.03 50.44 14.37
CA PHE A 68 -29.28 49.74 15.42
C PHE A 68 -28.84 48.35 14.90
N PRO A 69 -27.78 47.73 15.47
CA PRO A 69 -27.35 46.37 15.11
C PRO A 69 -28.50 45.35 15.14
N SER A 70 -29.52 45.60 15.96
CA SER A 70 -30.71 44.78 16.19
C SER A 70 -31.93 45.10 15.30
N SER A 71 -31.79 45.93 14.27
CA SER A 71 -32.92 46.30 13.39
C SER A 71 -33.48 45.09 12.62
N LEU A 72 -34.80 44.88 12.73
CA LEU A 72 -35.55 43.80 12.09
C LEU A 72 -35.82 44.04 10.59
N HIS A 73 -35.53 45.23 10.08
CA HIS A 73 -35.65 45.58 8.67
C HIS A 73 -34.26 45.93 8.12
N LEU A 74 -33.65 44.95 7.45
CA LEU A 74 -32.36 45.08 6.79
C LEU A 74 -32.58 45.30 5.30
N SER A 75 -32.06 46.40 4.76
CA SER A 75 -31.98 46.58 3.32
C SER A 75 -31.02 45.55 2.69
N PRO A 76 -31.18 45.20 1.41
CA PRO A 76 -30.21 44.39 0.69
C PRO A 76 -28.78 44.94 0.75
N GLU A 77 -28.65 46.27 0.79
CA GLU A 77 -27.35 46.94 0.87
C GLU A 77 -26.72 46.82 2.26
N GLU A 78 -27.48 47.07 3.34
CA GLU A 78 -26.99 46.87 4.71
C GLU A 78 -26.61 45.40 4.96
N TRP A 79 -27.38 44.45 4.42
CA TRP A 79 -27.04 43.02 4.50
C TRP A 79 -25.70 42.73 3.81
N ASN A 80 -25.48 43.27 2.60
CA ASN A 80 -24.22 43.12 1.88
C ASN A 80 -23.06 43.75 2.65
N GLN A 81 -23.24 44.95 3.21
CA GLN A 81 -22.23 45.64 3.99
C GLN A 81 -21.83 44.82 5.23
N ARG A 82 -22.82 44.34 6.01
CA ARG A 82 -22.58 43.53 7.21
C ARG A 82 -21.91 42.19 6.88
N LYS A 83 -22.32 41.52 5.80
CA LYS A 83 -21.66 40.31 5.30
C LYS A 83 -20.20 40.57 4.89
N ARG A 84 -19.93 41.68 4.19
CA ARG A 84 -18.57 42.06 3.80
C ARG A 84 -17.68 42.41 5.00
N LEU A 85 -18.23 43.02 6.04
CA LEU A 85 -17.49 43.30 7.28
C LEU A 85 -16.99 42.01 7.96
N VAL A 86 -17.83 40.98 8.02
CA VAL A 86 -17.41 39.66 8.56
C VAL A 86 -16.32 39.04 7.68
N ALA A 87 -16.50 39.04 6.35
CA ALA A 87 -15.51 38.51 5.43
C ALA A 87 -14.16 39.24 5.53
N ALA A 88 -14.18 40.58 5.61
CA ALA A 88 -13.00 41.40 5.74
C ALA A 88 -12.27 41.16 7.08
N MET A 89 -13.00 40.96 8.17
CA MET A 89 -12.42 40.62 9.48
C MET A 89 -11.67 39.28 9.45
N ILE A 90 -12.21 38.28 8.75
CA ILE A 90 -11.53 36.99 8.56
C ILE A 90 -10.28 37.20 7.71
N TYR A 91 -10.46 37.81 6.53
CA TYR A 91 -9.40 37.97 5.54
C TYR A 91 -8.18 38.76 6.05
N LEU A 92 -8.41 39.91 6.72
CA LEU A 92 -7.35 40.77 7.24
C LEU A 92 -6.54 40.13 8.37
N ASN A 93 -7.08 39.11 9.02
CA ASN A 93 -6.45 38.42 10.15
C ASN A 93 -5.94 37.02 9.79
N CYS A 94 -5.90 36.70 8.49
CA CYS A 94 -5.11 35.61 7.96
C CYS A 94 -3.74 36.15 7.59
N THR A 95 -2.68 35.56 8.15
CA THR A 95 -1.30 36.00 7.91
C THR A 95 -0.81 35.65 6.50
N ASP A 96 -1.48 34.68 5.84
CA ASP A 96 -1.24 34.37 4.43
C ASP A 96 -2.55 34.01 3.72
N PRO A 97 -3.33 35.01 3.26
CA PRO A 97 -4.52 34.75 2.46
C PRO A 97 -4.16 34.43 0.99
N ILE A 98 -2.90 34.66 0.58
CA ILE A 98 -2.39 34.60 -0.81
C ILE A 98 -0.91 34.11 -0.80
N GLY A 99 -0.68 32.83 -0.52
CA GLY A 99 0.38 31.99 -1.10
C GLY A 99 1.89 32.29 -0.89
N SER A 100 2.32 33.23 -0.05
CA SER A 100 3.76 33.53 0.08
C SER A 100 4.58 32.39 0.72
N ARG A 101 4.05 31.71 1.74
CA ARG A 101 4.64 30.48 2.28
C ARG A 101 4.39 29.27 1.37
N ASP A 102 3.36 29.33 0.53
CA ASP A 102 3.10 28.28 -0.44
C ASP A 102 4.18 28.26 -1.52
N GLU A 103 4.69 29.39 -2.01
CA GLU A 103 5.74 29.40 -3.05
C GLU A 103 7.04 28.69 -2.60
N GLU A 104 7.53 28.98 -1.40
CA GLU A 104 8.71 28.29 -0.85
C GLU A 104 8.43 26.81 -0.62
N LEU A 105 7.24 26.47 -0.11
CA LEU A 105 6.85 25.08 0.15
C LEU A 105 6.61 24.28 -1.14
N ILE A 106 6.08 24.93 -2.19
CA ILE A 106 5.96 24.40 -3.55
C ILE A 106 7.36 24.10 -4.09
N LEU A 107 8.29 25.05 -3.98
CA LEU A 107 9.67 24.86 -4.43
C LEU A 107 10.33 23.69 -3.69
N LEU A 108 10.23 23.66 -2.36
CA LEU A 108 10.79 22.59 -1.54
C LEU A 108 10.19 21.22 -1.90
N THR A 109 8.87 21.15 -2.06
CA THR A 109 8.18 19.90 -2.42
C THR A 109 8.53 19.45 -3.85
N ASN A 110 8.67 20.39 -4.79
CA ASN A 110 9.10 20.11 -6.17
C ASN A 110 10.54 19.60 -6.21
N THR A 111 11.44 20.21 -5.43
CA THR A 111 12.82 19.74 -5.26
C THR A 111 12.83 18.33 -4.67
N ALA A 112 12.10 18.09 -3.58
CA ALA A 112 12.00 16.76 -2.97
C ALA A 112 11.46 15.70 -3.95
N LEU A 113 10.47 16.05 -4.77
CA LEU A 113 9.95 15.17 -5.83
C LEU A 113 11.02 14.82 -6.88
N ARG A 114 11.85 15.79 -7.28
CA ARG A 114 12.89 15.61 -8.30
C ARG A 114 14.15 14.92 -7.78
N GLU A 115 14.42 15.05 -6.50
CA GLU A 115 15.57 14.44 -5.83
C GLU A 115 15.26 13.05 -5.28
N GLN A 116 14.00 12.67 -5.15
CA GLN A 116 13.60 11.34 -4.72
C GLN A 116 14.24 10.26 -5.61
N LYS A 117 15.02 9.38 -4.98
CA LYS A 117 15.70 8.24 -5.62
C LYS A 117 15.12 6.92 -5.17
N TYR A 118 15.10 5.98 -6.12
CA TYR A 118 14.85 4.58 -5.84
C TYR A 118 16.14 3.93 -5.34
N ASP A 119 16.03 3.15 -4.27
CA ASP A 119 17.12 2.33 -3.73
C ASP A 119 16.64 0.88 -3.59
N PRO A 120 17.08 -0.03 -4.47
CA PRO A 120 16.63 -1.43 -4.45
C PRO A 120 17.08 -2.20 -3.20
N ALA A 121 18.06 -1.70 -2.44
CA ALA A 121 18.52 -2.36 -1.21
C ALA A 121 17.60 -2.09 -0.01
N THR A 122 16.85 -0.99 -0.03
CA THR A 122 16.09 -0.52 1.14
C THR A 122 14.59 -0.37 0.91
N THR A 123 14.13 -0.35 -0.35
CA THR A 123 12.71 -0.14 -0.66
C THR A 123 12.23 -0.95 -1.88
N THR A 124 10.96 -1.35 -1.86
CA THR A 124 10.29 -2.01 -2.99
C THR A 124 9.93 -0.99 -4.08
N MET A 125 9.71 -1.45 -5.32
CA MET A 125 9.28 -0.56 -6.40
C MET A 125 7.89 0.04 -6.12
N GLU A 126 7.01 -0.72 -5.47
CA GLU A 126 5.67 -0.30 -5.04
C GLU A 126 5.73 0.82 -4.00
N ASP A 127 6.61 0.70 -3.01
CA ASP A 127 6.80 1.72 -1.98
C ASP A 127 7.38 3.00 -2.57
N HIS A 128 8.31 2.88 -3.53
CA HIS A 128 8.86 4.02 -4.26
C HIS A 128 7.80 4.73 -5.10
N GLU A 129 6.98 3.99 -5.86
CA GLU A 129 5.84 4.55 -6.59
C GLU A 129 4.88 5.28 -5.64
N LYS A 130 4.52 4.66 -4.52
CA LYS A 130 3.65 5.27 -3.51
C LYS A 130 4.25 6.56 -2.96
N LYS A 131 5.55 6.59 -2.65
CA LYS A 131 6.24 7.79 -2.15
C LYS A 131 6.25 8.90 -3.20
N MET A 132 6.57 8.57 -4.45
CA MET A 132 6.54 9.49 -5.58
C MET A 132 5.14 10.07 -5.80
N ASN A 133 4.09 9.25 -5.74
CA ASN A 133 2.69 9.68 -5.91
C ASN A 133 2.23 10.59 -4.76
N ASN A 134 2.65 10.29 -3.53
CA ASN A 134 2.37 11.12 -2.36
C ASN A 134 3.03 12.51 -2.48
N LEU A 135 4.27 12.58 -2.95
CA LEU A 135 4.96 13.84 -3.20
C LEU A 135 4.29 14.67 -4.31
N LEU A 136 3.91 14.02 -5.42
CA LEU A 136 3.15 14.69 -6.49
C LEU A 136 1.80 15.22 -5.99
N LYS A 137 1.08 14.43 -5.19
CA LYS A 137 -0.19 14.85 -4.57
C LYS A 137 0.01 16.05 -3.66
N ARG A 138 1.05 16.04 -2.82
CA ARG A 138 1.39 17.16 -1.94
C ARG A 138 1.69 18.42 -2.76
N LEU A 139 2.49 18.29 -3.81
CA LEU A 139 2.83 19.42 -4.69
C LEU A 139 1.58 20.04 -5.32
N ARG A 140 0.66 19.22 -5.85
CA ARG A 140 -0.60 19.67 -6.45
C ARG A 140 -1.52 20.35 -5.43
N ASN A 141 -1.59 19.83 -4.20
CA ASN A 141 -2.38 20.43 -3.13
C ASN A 141 -1.88 21.82 -2.73
N LEU A 142 -0.58 22.09 -2.92
CA LEU A 142 0.03 23.40 -2.70
C LEU A 142 -0.11 24.34 -3.91
N GLY A 143 -0.74 23.91 -5.00
CA GLY A 143 -0.86 24.70 -6.23
C GLY A 143 0.30 24.52 -7.22
N GLY A 144 1.24 23.62 -6.95
CA GLY A 144 2.34 23.31 -7.87
C GLY A 144 1.86 22.53 -9.10
N ALA A 145 2.35 22.93 -10.29
CA ALA A 145 2.03 22.29 -11.56
C ALA A 145 3.16 21.35 -12.02
N VAL A 146 2.81 20.07 -12.19
CA VAL A 146 3.63 19.06 -12.87
C VAL A 146 2.70 18.20 -13.71
N ASP A 147 2.89 18.26 -15.03
CA ASP A 147 2.14 17.43 -15.97
C ASP A 147 2.65 15.98 -15.97
N ASP A 148 1.89 15.08 -16.59
CA ASP A 148 2.22 13.65 -16.57
C ASP A 148 3.53 13.32 -17.32
N PHE A 149 3.86 14.07 -18.37
CA PHE A 149 5.09 13.88 -19.15
C PHE A 149 6.32 14.30 -18.34
N GLN A 150 6.25 15.45 -17.66
CA GLN A 150 7.27 15.90 -16.72
C GLN A 150 7.41 14.91 -15.58
N TYR A 151 6.30 14.43 -15.02
CA TYR A 151 6.33 13.44 -13.94
C TYR A 151 6.98 12.14 -14.39
N ARG A 152 6.66 11.65 -15.59
CA ARG A 152 7.33 10.50 -16.23
C ARG A 152 8.85 10.68 -16.28
N LEU A 153 9.34 11.83 -16.73
CA LEU A 153 10.79 12.09 -16.77
C LEU A 153 11.41 12.09 -15.38
N ILE A 154 10.71 12.61 -14.37
CA ILE A 154 11.16 12.58 -12.98
C ILE A 154 11.24 11.13 -12.47
N VAL A 155 10.23 10.30 -12.76
CA VAL A 155 10.21 8.87 -12.41
C VAL A 155 11.39 8.14 -13.04
N ILE A 156 11.66 8.34 -14.33
CA ILE A 156 12.83 7.72 -15.00
C ILE A 156 14.14 8.19 -14.35
N LYS A 157 14.27 9.49 -14.04
CA LYS A 157 15.46 10.06 -13.38
C LYS A 157 15.61 9.61 -11.92
N SER A 158 14.55 9.10 -11.29
CA SER A 158 14.60 8.58 -9.92
C SER A 158 15.34 7.26 -9.81
N MET A 159 15.57 6.56 -10.92
CA MET A 159 16.22 5.25 -10.95
C MET A 159 17.72 5.34 -10.60
N PRO A 160 18.30 4.25 -10.04
CA PRO A 160 19.72 4.16 -9.73
C PRO A 160 20.59 4.38 -10.97
N LYS A 161 21.79 4.92 -10.79
CA LYS A 161 22.71 5.21 -11.92
C LYS A 161 23.14 3.94 -12.64
N GLU A 162 23.19 2.84 -11.92
CA GLU A 162 23.53 1.50 -12.39
C GLU A 162 22.49 0.98 -13.40
N TRP A 163 21.27 1.53 -13.37
CA TRP A 163 20.16 1.12 -14.25
C TRP A 163 20.05 2.02 -15.48
N LYS A 164 20.97 2.98 -15.67
CA LYS A 164 20.92 3.99 -16.74
C LYS A 164 20.66 3.38 -18.12
N GLU A 165 21.34 2.27 -18.44
CA GLU A 165 21.17 1.60 -19.74
C GLU A 165 19.76 1.01 -19.93
N ASN A 166 19.16 0.48 -18.86
CA ASN A 166 17.83 -0.11 -18.90
C ASN A 166 16.70 0.94 -18.94
N VAL A 167 16.97 2.16 -18.49
CA VAL A 167 15.97 3.24 -18.36
C VAL A 167 16.09 4.31 -19.45
N LEU A 168 17.10 4.23 -20.34
CA LEU A 168 17.21 5.12 -21.50
C LEU A 168 16.02 4.99 -22.45
N ASN A 169 15.48 3.78 -22.59
CA ASN A 169 14.44 3.44 -23.57
C ASN A 169 13.14 2.96 -22.91
N VAL A 170 12.75 3.58 -21.78
CA VAL A 170 11.45 3.26 -21.17
C VAL A 170 10.34 3.52 -22.20
N PRO A 171 9.50 2.53 -22.52
CA PRO A 171 8.41 2.68 -23.49
C PRO A 171 7.28 3.57 -22.94
N GLY A 172 6.31 3.88 -23.81
CA GLY A 172 5.13 4.66 -23.43
C GLY A 172 5.35 6.17 -23.32
N ARG A 173 4.28 6.91 -23.09
CA ARG A 173 4.24 8.38 -22.96
C ARG A 173 3.81 8.86 -21.58
N THR A 174 3.28 7.97 -20.76
CA THR A 174 2.72 8.31 -19.44
C THR A 174 3.61 7.87 -18.29
N SER A 175 3.39 8.48 -17.12
CA SER A 175 4.07 8.06 -15.88
C SER A 175 3.67 6.64 -15.45
N SER A 176 2.41 6.25 -15.68
CA SER A 176 1.90 4.91 -15.35
C SER A 176 2.56 3.81 -16.18
N GLU A 177 2.75 4.03 -17.48
CA GLU A 177 3.49 3.10 -18.34
C GLU A 177 4.95 2.98 -17.90
N ALA A 178 5.58 4.09 -17.49
CA ALA A 178 6.93 4.08 -16.96
C ALA A 178 7.04 3.25 -15.68
N PHE A 179 6.15 3.45 -14.70
CA PHE A 179 6.12 2.62 -13.48
C PHE A 179 5.89 1.14 -13.80
N THR A 180 4.99 0.84 -14.75
CA THR A 180 4.73 -0.55 -15.19
C THR A 180 6.00 -1.21 -15.72
N TYR A 181 6.72 -0.52 -16.60
CA TYR A 181 8.01 -1.01 -17.13
C TYR A 181 9.06 -1.19 -16.01
N LEU A 182 9.18 -0.23 -15.10
CA LEU A 182 10.16 -0.27 -14.02
C LEU A 182 9.87 -1.40 -13.01
N LYS A 183 8.61 -1.72 -12.75
CA LYS A 183 8.23 -2.89 -11.95
C LYS A 183 8.67 -4.20 -12.60
N HIS A 184 8.44 -4.36 -13.90
CA HIS A 184 8.95 -5.52 -14.62
C HIS A 184 10.47 -5.61 -14.59
N LEU A 185 11.17 -4.48 -14.74
CA LEU A 185 12.62 -4.42 -14.64
C LEU A 185 13.10 -4.85 -13.24
N TYR A 186 12.43 -4.39 -12.18
CA TYR A 186 12.73 -4.76 -10.79
C TYR A 186 12.59 -6.26 -10.55
N ILE A 187 11.46 -6.86 -10.95
CA ILE A 187 11.21 -8.31 -10.82
C ILE A 187 12.34 -9.11 -11.50
N ASN A 188 12.79 -8.67 -12.68
CA ASN A 188 13.82 -9.37 -13.44
C ASN A 188 15.26 -9.17 -12.89
N LYS A 189 15.53 -8.10 -12.13
CA LYS A 189 16.89 -7.69 -11.73
C LYS A 189 17.19 -7.88 -10.25
N VAL A 190 16.19 -7.72 -9.38
CA VAL A 190 16.38 -7.57 -7.92
C VAL A 190 15.70 -8.69 -7.14
N GLU A 191 14.59 -9.23 -7.63
CA GLU A 191 14.01 -10.41 -7.00
C GLU A 191 14.89 -11.64 -7.31
N PRO A 192 15.45 -12.34 -6.31
CA PRO A 192 16.15 -13.58 -6.56
C PRO A 192 15.21 -14.58 -7.25
N LEU A 193 15.68 -15.21 -8.32
CA LEU A 193 14.98 -16.28 -9.03
C LEU A 193 14.60 -17.49 -8.16
N ASP A 194 14.97 -17.51 -6.88
CA ASP A 194 14.52 -18.48 -5.89
C ASP A 194 12.99 -18.58 -5.82
N ASN A 195 12.27 -17.49 -6.14
CA ASN A 195 10.81 -17.51 -6.23
C ASN A 195 10.28 -18.00 -7.57
N GLU A 196 10.96 -17.80 -8.69
CA GLU A 196 10.42 -18.23 -9.99
C GLU A 196 10.57 -19.74 -10.16
N ASP A 197 11.70 -20.33 -9.78
CA ASP A 197 11.86 -21.78 -9.79
C ASP A 197 10.92 -22.46 -8.79
N GLN A 198 10.74 -21.88 -7.60
CA GLN A 198 9.77 -22.42 -6.63
C GLN A 198 8.31 -22.20 -7.08
N ARG A 199 8.01 -21.13 -7.80
CA ARG A 199 6.69 -20.85 -8.39
C ARG A 199 6.41 -21.75 -9.58
N ILE A 200 7.40 -22.02 -10.43
CA ILE A 200 7.35 -23.00 -11.51
C ILE A 200 7.17 -24.40 -10.91
N GLN A 201 7.94 -24.77 -9.90
CA GLN A 201 7.77 -26.04 -9.19
C GLN A 201 6.37 -26.17 -8.57
N LYS A 202 5.83 -25.12 -7.95
CA LYS A 202 4.44 -25.13 -7.43
C LYS A 202 3.41 -25.28 -8.54
N LYS A 203 3.58 -24.61 -9.68
CA LYS A 203 2.70 -24.76 -10.85
C LYS A 203 2.79 -26.16 -11.46
N VAL A 204 3.99 -26.70 -11.63
CA VAL A 204 4.23 -28.06 -12.13
C VAL A 204 3.63 -29.09 -11.16
N ALA A 205 3.87 -28.95 -9.86
CA ALA A 205 3.27 -29.82 -8.85
C ALA A 205 1.73 -29.76 -8.87
N ALA A 206 1.13 -28.58 -9.03
CA ALA A 206 -0.31 -28.42 -9.13
C ALA A 206 -0.90 -29.02 -10.42
N LEU A 207 -0.18 -28.94 -11.54
CA LEU A 207 -0.59 -29.56 -12.82
C LEU A 207 -0.46 -31.09 -12.80
N VAL A 208 0.54 -31.61 -12.08
CA VAL A 208 0.80 -33.06 -12.01
C VAL A 208 -0.03 -33.74 -10.92
N ALA A 209 -0.49 -33.02 -9.89
CA ALA A 209 -1.27 -33.56 -8.78
C ALA A 209 -2.57 -34.29 -9.20
N PRO A 210 -3.40 -33.78 -10.14
CA PRO A 210 -4.57 -34.50 -10.64
C PRO A 210 -4.21 -35.82 -11.34
N HIS A 211 -3.13 -35.83 -12.11
CA HIS A 211 -2.63 -37.04 -12.78
C HIS A 211 -2.12 -38.07 -11.78
N ILE A 212 -1.39 -37.64 -10.74
CA ILE A 212 -0.95 -38.54 -9.66
C ILE A 212 -2.16 -39.11 -8.89
N ALA A 213 -3.17 -38.28 -8.58
CA ALA A 213 -4.36 -38.70 -7.86
C ALA A 213 -5.24 -39.68 -8.64
N ALA A 214 -5.27 -39.56 -9.98
CA ALA A 214 -6.02 -40.47 -10.85
C ALA A 214 -5.37 -41.86 -11.01
N HIS A 215 -4.09 -42.03 -10.66
CA HIS A 215 -3.38 -43.30 -10.75
C HIS A 215 -3.10 -43.91 -9.36
N PRO A 216 -3.88 -44.91 -8.90
CA PRO A 216 -3.84 -45.40 -7.52
C PRO A 216 -2.49 -46.02 -7.10
N VAL A 217 -1.73 -46.58 -8.06
CA VAL A 217 -0.38 -47.13 -7.82
C VAL A 217 0.63 -46.00 -7.53
N ILE A 218 0.56 -44.90 -8.28
CA ILE A 218 1.45 -43.74 -8.14
C ILE A 218 1.09 -42.96 -6.88
N ALA A 219 -0.19 -42.71 -6.63
CA ALA A 219 -0.67 -42.09 -5.39
C ALA A 219 -0.21 -42.86 -4.14
N SER A 220 -0.32 -44.19 -4.15
CA SER A 220 0.14 -45.06 -3.05
C SER A 220 1.66 -45.01 -2.86
N ALA A 221 2.44 -44.90 -3.95
CA ALA A 221 3.89 -44.80 -3.88
C ALA A 221 4.34 -43.46 -3.26
N VAL A 222 3.69 -42.34 -3.64
CA VAL A 222 3.97 -41.01 -3.08
C VAL A 222 3.64 -40.95 -1.58
N GLN A 223 2.50 -41.52 -1.16
CA GLN A 223 2.13 -41.60 0.25
C GLN A 223 3.11 -42.46 1.07
N ARG A 224 3.69 -43.51 0.49
CA ARG A 224 4.71 -44.33 1.17
C ARG A 224 6.04 -43.59 1.36
N ARG A 225 6.43 -42.74 0.41
CA ARG A 225 7.65 -41.91 0.49
C ARG A 225 7.54 -40.80 1.54
N ASN A 226 6.36 -40.22 1.71
CA ASN A 226 6.11 -39.17 2.71
C ASN A 226 5.76 -39.71 4.11
N ARG A 227 5.90 -41.01 4.36
CA ARG A 227 5.61 -41.59 5.66
C ARG A 227 6.72 -41.22 6.64
N PRO A 228 6.42 -40.62 7.81
CA PRO A 228 7.46 -40.28 8.78
C PRO A 228 8.20 -41.53 9.25
N VAL A 229 9.52 -41.41 9.34
CA VAL A 229 10.43 -42.48 9.79
C VAL A 229 11.01 -42.11 11.14
N CYS A 230 10.83 -42.98 12.12
CA CYS A 230 11.33 -42.84 13.47
C CYS A 230 12.82 -43.20 13.53
N THR A 231 13.61 -42.30 14.09
CA THR A 231 15.06 -42.44 14.24
C THR A 231 15.48 -43.12 15.56
N ASN A 232 14.53 -43.40 16.47
CA ASN A 232 14.85 -44.06 17.74
C ASN A 232 15.38 -45.50 17.50
N PRO A 233 16.62 -45.83 17.91
CA PRO A 233 17.21 -47.15 17.73
C PRO A 233 16.46 -48.27 18.47
N SER A 234 15.82 -47.94 19.59
CA SER A 234 15.03 -48.88 20.40
C SER A 234 13.59 -49.05 19.88
N CYS A 235 13.22 -48.35 18.80
CA CYS A 235 11.87 -48.42 18.26
C CYS A 235 11.64 -49.73 17.47
N PRO A 236 10.63 -50.54 17.84
CA PRO A 236 10.34 -51.79 17.15
C PRO A 236 9.70 -51.60 15.75
N ARG A 237 9.23 -50.39 15.42
CA ARG A 237 8.64 -50.06 14.10
C ARG A 237 9.06 -48.68 13.65
N LYS A 238 10.06 -48.58 12.79
CA LYS A 238 10.57 -47.28 12.34
C LYS A 238 9.65 -46.53 11.37
N LEU A 239 8.65 -47.18 10.77
CA LEU A 239 7.75 -46.53 9.82
C LEU A 239 6.49 -46.05 10.54
N SER A 240 5.94 -44.90 10.10
CA SER A 240 4.64 -44.31 10.48
C SER A 240 4.61 -43.28 11.60
N HIS A 241 5.75 -42.93 12.18
CA HIS A 241 5.81 -41.90 13.23
C HIS A 241 7.22 -41.30 13.29
N SER A 242 7.33 -40.09 13.85
CA SER A 242 8.62 -39.45 14.16
C SER A 242 9.15 -39.89 15.53
N ILE A 243 10.43 -39.61 15.83
CA ILE A 243 11.03 -39.90 17.14
C ILE A 243 10.29 -39.24 18.31
N GLU A 244 9.74 -38.05 18.09
CA GLU A 244 8.95 -37.30 19.09
C GLU A 244 7.69 -38.06 19.50
N ASN A 245 7.07 -38.78 18.57
CA ASN A 245 5.86 -39.57 18.80
C ASN A 245 6.15 -41.05 19.09
N CYS A 246 7.42 -41.40 19.31
CA CYS A 246 7.83 -42.77 19.58
C CYS A 246 7.62 -43.11 21.06
N TRP A 247 6.86 -44.17 21.32
CA TRP A 247 6.60 -44.64 22.69
C TRP A 247 7.63 -45.64 23.22
N ALA A 248 8.57 -46.10 22.39
CA ALA A 248 9.65 -46.96 22.84
C ALA A 248 10.65 -46.19 23.71
N LYS A 249 11.42 -46.93 24.53
CA LYS A 249 12.45 -46.36 25.41
C LYS A 249 13.41 -45.44 24.62
N GLY A 250 13.67 -44.25 25.14
CA GLY A 250 14.46 -43.20 24.48
C GLY A 250 13.73 -42.42 23.38
N GLY A 251 12.42 -42.63 23.21
CA GLY A 251 11.56 -41.84 22.32
C GLY A 251 10.90 -40.66 23.02
N GLY A 252 10.46 -39.65 22.27
CA GLY A 252 9.84 -38.44 22.86
C GLY A 252 8.48 -38.70 23.52
N GLY A 253 7.83 -39.82 23.21
CA GLY A 253 6.57 -40.24 23.80
C GLY A 253 6.72 -41.38 24.82
N GLU A 254 7.92 -41.65 25.32
CA GLU A 254 8.15 -42.70 26.31
C GLU A 254 7.19 -42.55 27.51
N GLY A 255 6.62 -43.67 27.98
CA GLY A 255 5.64 -43.70 29.07
C GLY A 255 4.18 -43.50 28.64
N ASN A 256 3.94 -42.82 27.51
CA ASN A 256 2.60 -42.47 27.01
C ASN A 256 1.97 -43.51 26.07
N ALA A 257 2.56 -44.72 25.95
CA ALA A 257 2.00 -45.78 25.12
C ALA A 257 0.59 -46.21 25.58
N PRO A 258 -0.34 -46.45 24.65
CA PRO A 258 -1.62 -47.08 24.94
C PRO A 258 -1.41 -48.54 25.41
N LYS A 259 -2.34 -49.04 26.23
CA LYS A 259 -2.26 -50.39 26.82
C LYS A 259 -2.01 -51.48 25.77
N SER A 260 -2.73 -51.43 24.65
CA SER A 260 -2.58 -52.39 23.53
C SER A 260 -1.20 -52.42 22.88
N TRP A 261 -0.44 -51.31 22.97
CA TRP A 261 0.95 -51.27 22.51
C TRP A 261 1.90 -51.85 23.56
N LYS A 262 1.72 -51.48 24.83
CA LYS A 262 2.51 -52.01 25.96
C LYS A 262 2.40 -53.54 26.01
N ASP A 263 1.19 -54.07 25.95
CA ASP A 263 0.93 -55.52 25.98
C ASP A 263 1.62 -56.29 24.84
N LYS A 264 1.79 -55.65 23.68
CA LYS A 264 2.35 -56.27 22.47
C LYS A 264 3.87 -56.23 22.41
N TYR A 265 4.49 -55.21 23.00
CA TYR A 265 5.92 -54.94 22.83
C TYR A 265 6.73 -55.08 24.11
N GLU A 266 6.16 -54.82 25.30
CA GLU A 266 6.85 -55.06 26.58
C GLU A 266 6.98 -56.58 26.86
N ASN A 267 5.96 -57.37 26.49
CA ASN A 267 5.99 -58.84 26.58
C ASN A 267 6.94 -59.52 25.56
N ARG A 268 7.40 -58.80 24.52
CA ARG A 268 8.41 -59.34 23.58
C ARG A 268 9.83 -59.21 24.11
N THR A 269 10.09 -58.25 24.99
CA THR A 269 11.44 -57.95 25.50
C THR A 269 11.98 -58.94 26.54
N ALA A 270 11.18 -59.94 26.94
CA ALA A 270 11.63 -61.01 27.85
C ALA A 270 12.31 -62.20 27.15
N ALA A 271 12.29 -62.26 25.80
CA ALA A 271 12.95 -63.32 25.04
C ALA A 271 13.83 -62.71 23.94
N SER A 272 15.09 -63.14 23.90
CA SER A 272 16.12 -62.81 22.90
C SER A 272 16.99 -61.57 23.17
N SER A 273 17.83 -61.67 24.21
CA SER A 273 19.15 -61.02 24.22
C SER A 273 20.19 -62.00 23.68
N SER A 274 20.49 -61.94 22.38
CA SER A 274 21.73 -62.52 21.83
C SER A 274 22.14 -61.86 20.50
N THR A 275 23.24 -61.11 20.60
CA THR A 275 24.39 -61.13 19.69
C THR A 275 24.38 -60.32 18.37
N THR A 276 25.50 -59.59 18.23
CA THR A 276 26.30 -59.25 17.03
C THR A 276 25.85 -58.15 16.08
N ALA A 277 26.81 -57.23 15.89
CA ALA A 277 26.89 -56.29 14.78
C ALA A 277 27.08 -57.02 13.44
N SER A 278 26.38 -56.56 12.41
CA SER A 278 26.75 -56.78 11.01
C SER A 278 26.54 -55.50 10.23
N SER A 279 27.64 -54.93 9.75
CA SER A 279 27.68 -54.01 8.62
C SER A 279 27.01 -54.66 7.41
N THR A 280 26.15 -53.92 6.72
CA THR A 280 25.79 -54.23 5.32
C THR A 280 25.56 -52.92 4.58
N THR A 281 26.57 -52.61 3.77
CA THR A 281 26.57 -51.91 2.48
C THR A 281 25.33 -51.08 2.12
N ILE A 282 25.48 -49.76 2.15
CA ILE A 282 24.60 -48.84 1.43
C ILE A 282 24.85 -49.08 -0.06
N LEU A 283 23.89 -49.73 -0.73
CA LEU A 283 23.83 -49.76 -2.19
C LEU A 283 23.52 -48.32 -2.63
N THR A 284 24.45 -47.72 -3.34
CA THR A 284 24.31 -46.43 -4.01
C THR A 284 23.04 -46.40 -4.86
N ASP A 285 22.32 -45.29 -4.72
CA ASP A 285 21.19 -44.84 -5.53
C ASP A 285 21.56 -44.86 -7.02
N PRO A 286 20.72 -45.38 -7.94
CA PRO A 286 20.96 -45.17 -9.36
C PRO A 286 20.68 -43.71 -9.76
N ASP A 287 21.58 -43.19 -10.58
CA ASP A 287 21.56 -41.86 -11.19
C ASP A 287 20.23 -41.58 -11.93
N PRO A 288 19.61 -40.39 -11.77
CA PRO A 288 18.35 -40.03 -12.43
C PRO A 288 18.40 -39.94 -13.97
N THR A 289 19.53 -40.24 -14.62
CA THR A 289 19.63 -40.29 -16.09
C THR A 289 19.04 -41.54 -16.75
N ASP A 290 18.73 -42.61 -16.01
CA ASP A 290 18.18 -43.85 -16.58
C ASP A 290 16.66 -43.81 -16.91
N LEU A 291 15.97 -42.70 -16.64
CA LEU A 291 14.55 -42.54 -16.95
C LEU A 291 14.25 -41.96 -18.35
N TYR A 292 15.28 -41.66 -19.15
CA TYR A 292 15.11 -40.98 -20.44
C TYR A 292 15.17 -41.88 -21.70
N VAL A 293 15.35 -43.19 -21.58
CA VAL A 293 15.64 -44.07 -22.74
C VAL A 293 14.48 -45.00 -23.17
N HIS A 294 13.30 -44.92 -22.56
CA HIS A 294 12.20 -45.86 -22.89
C HIS A 294 10.94 -45.26 -23.52
N THR A 295 11.08 -44.27 -24.40
CA THR A 295 10.03 -43.93 -25.38
C THR A 295 10.62 -43.60 -26.77
N ASN A 296 11.24 -44.59 -27.41
CA ASN A 296 11.43 -44.55 -28.87
C ASN A 296 10.35 -45.38 -29.57
N HIS A 297 10.00 -44.91 -30.77
CA HIS A 297 9.28 -45.58 -31.86
C HIS A 297 7.80 -45.23 -32.05
N VAL A 298 7.55 -44.05 -32.64
CA VAL A 298 6.60 -43.96 -33.76
C VAL A 298 7.37 -43.43 -34.98
N ASN A 299 7.57 -44.34 -35.93
CA ASN A 299 8.08 -44.06 -37.27
C ASN A 299 6.86 -43.83 -38.17
N ILE A 300 6.66 -42.61 -38.68
CA ILE A 300 5.85 -42.39 -39.89
C ILE A 300 6.57 -41.35 -40.76
N SER A 301 7.29 -41.89 -41.74
CA SER A 301 7.64 -41.24 -43.00
C SER A 301 6.37 -40.85 -43.77
N ALA A 302 6.21 -39.56 -44.11
CA ALA A 302 5.49 -39.12 -45.30
C ALA A 302 5.79 -37.64 -45.60
N LYS A 303 6.50 -37.41 -46.72
CA LYS A 303 6.54 -36.12 -47.45
C LYS A 303 5.12 -35.78 -47.95
N PRO A 304 4.80 -34.48 -48.10
CA PRO A 304 4.57 -33.96 -49.46
C PRO A 304 5.18 -32.57 -49.62
N ASP A 305 6.03 -32.35 -50.61
CA ASP A 305 5.72 -32.05 -52.01
C ASP A 305 5.30 -30.58 -52.21
N SER A 306 6.19 -29.87 -52.89
CA SER A 306 6.19 -28.45 -53.18
C SER A 306 5.35 -28.17 -54.42
N LYS A 307 4.20 -27.49 -54.28
CA LYS A 307 3.49 -26.84 -55.40
C LYS A 307 2.76 -25.56 -54.97
N GLU A 308 3.26 -24.46 -55.54
CA GLU A 308 2.56 -23.32 -56.14
C GLU A 308 1.55 -22.49 -55.31
N LEU A 309 1.91 -21.20 -55.17
CA LEU A 309 0.98 -20.07 -55.10
C LEU A 309 0.09 -20.05 -56.35
N PRO A 310 -1.15 -19.56 -56.22
CA PRO A 310 -1.50 -18.39 -57.03
C PRO A 310 -2.41 -17.36 -56.32
N PHE A 311 -2.10 -16.09 -56.63
CA PHE A 311 -2.81 -14.81 -56.44
C PHE A 311 -3.11 -14.31 -55.02
#